data_AF-A0A7C4X7T8-F1
#
_entry.id   AF-A0A7C4X7T8-F1
#
_cell.length_a   1.000
_cell.length_b   1.000
_cell.length_c   1.000
_cell.angle_alpha   90.00
_cell.angle_beta   90.00
_cell.angle_gamma   90.00
#
_symmetry.space_group_name_H-M   'P 1'
#
loop_
_entity.id
_entity.type
_entity.pdbx_description
1 polymer ?
#
loop_
_entity_poly.entity_id
_entity_poly.type
_entity_poly.pdbx_seq_one_letter_code
_entity_poly.pdbx_strand_id
1 'polypeptide(L)'
;MITDPQRARKSDPGDPSICNVYSFHEIYTDYQKVFEIGESCRTAKIGCVECKKIMARNLVDALTPYRDKINELLASKHEVEEILSQGNNKARSVAKETMEEVRSRIGL
;
A
#
# COMPACT_ATOMS: atom_id res chain seq x y z
N MET A 1 -3.64 -15.93 -0.69
CA MET A 1 -3.31 -15.45 0.67
C MET A 1 -3.52 -16.57 1.66
N ILE A 2 -2.48 -16.85 2.45
CA ILE A 2 -2.52 -17.74 3.62
C ILE A 2 -3.40 -17.10 4.70
N THR A 3 -4.23 -17.90 5.35
CA THR A 3 -5.06 -17.52 6.51
C THR A 3 -4.59 -18.35 7.70
N ASP A 4 -5.27 -18.22 8.85
CA ASP A 4 -5.06 -19.12 9.99
C ASP A 4 -5.11 -20.61 9.57
N PRO A 5 -4.00 -21.37 9.69
CA PRO A 5 -3.95 -22.78 9.33
C PRO A 5 -4.81 -23.69 10.23
N GLN A 6 -5.10 -23.24 11.46
CA GLN A 6 -5.92 -24.00 12.42
C GLN A 6 -7.42 -23.89 12.09
N ARG A 7 -7.80 -22.90 11.27
CA ARG A 7 -9.17 -22.69 10.82
C ARG A 7 -9.50 -23.54 9.59
N ALA A 8 -9.73 -24.84 9.78
CA ALA A 8 -9.97 -25.78 8.69
C ALA A 8 -11.36 -25.65 8.04
N ARG A 9 -12.40 -25.35 8.82
CA ARG A 9 -13.80 -25.24 8.36
C ARG A 9 -14.37 -23.84 8.63
N LYS A 10 -15.45 -23.49 7.93
CA LYS A 10 -16.14 -22.20 8.13
C LYS A 10 -16.61 -22.01 9.58
N SER A 11 -17.10 -23.07 10.19
CA SER A 11 -17.60 -23.12 11.57
C SER A 11 -16.49 -23.05 12.63
N ASP A 12 -15.24 -23.23 12.23
CA ASP A 12 -14.13 -23.21 13.18
C ASP A 12 -13.77 -21.74 13.47
N PRO A 13 -13.61 -21.37 14.75
CA PRO A 13 -13.04 -20.10 15.14
C PRO A 13 -11.68 -19.88 14.47
N GLY A 14 -11.40 -18.65 14.05
CA GLY A 14 -10.08 -18.26 13.56
C GLY A 14 -9.34 -17.35 14.51
N ASP A 15 -8.02 -17.29 14.36
CA ASP A 15 -7.18 -16.25 14.96
C ASP A 15 -6.74 -15.20 13.93
N PRO A 16 -7.31 -13.99 13.98
CA PRO A 16 -6.87 -12.83 13.20
C PRO A 16 -5.36 -12.52 13.31
N SER A 17 -4.71 -12.81 14.45
CA SER A 17 -3.32 -12.41 14.71
C SER A 17 -2.29 -13.10 13.80
N ILE A 18 -2.64 -14.26 13.24
CA ILE A 18 -1.79 -15.07 12.36
C ILE A 18 -2.33 -15.13 10.91
N CYS A 19 -3.32 -14.29 10.59
CA CYS A 19 -4.00 -14.32 9.31
C CYS A 19 -3.59 -13.14 8.42
N ASN A 20 -2.88 -13.40 7.31
CA ASN A 20 -2.45 -12.34 6.39
C ASN A 20 -3.63 -11.55 5.80
N VAL A 21 -4.83 -12.14 5.69
CA VAL A 21 -6.02 -11.41 5.22
C VAL A 21 -6.42 -10.34 6.22
N TYR A 22 -6.29 -10.60 7.52
CA TYR A 22 -6.62 -9.64 8.55
C TYR A 22 -5.61 -8.49 8.60
N SER A 23 -4.31 -8.75 8.44
CA SER A 23 -3.31 -7.69 8.32
C SER A 23 -3.58 -6.73 7.15
N PHE A 24 -4.13 -7.24 6.03
CA PHE A 24 -4.57 -6.37 4.93
C PHE A 24 -5.83 -5.57 5.28
N HIS A 25 -6.74 -6.13 6.08
CA HIS A 25 -7.86 -5.35 6.60
C HIS A 25 -7.39 -4.17 7.44
N GLU A 26 -6.39 -4.36 8.31
CA GLU A 26 -5.83 -3.28 9.15
C GLU A 26 -5.25 -2.11 8.32
N ILE A 27 -4.84 -2.36 7.08
CA ILE A 27 -4.30 -1.34 6.18
C ILE A 27 -5.39 -0.69 5.31
N TYR A 28 -6.29 -1.50 4.75
CA TYR A 28 -7.17 -1.07 3.65
C TYR A 28 -8.64 -0.94 4.02
N THR A 29 -9.06 -1.42 5.19
CA THR A 29 -10.46 -1.41 5.62
C THR A 29 -10.68 -0.37 6.71
N ASP A 30 -11.86 0.25 6.73
CA ASP A 30 -12.25 1.17 7.80
C ASP A 30 -12.04 0.55 9.19
N TYR A 31 -11.51 1.36 10.12
CA TYR A 31 -11.13 0.91 11.46
C TYR A 31 -12.27 0.20 12.19
N GLN A 32 -13.49 0.74 12.16
CA GLN A 32 -14.64 0.10 12.84
C GLN A 32 -14.93 -1.27 12.22
N LYS A 33 -14.86 -1.34 10.88
CA LYS A 33 -15.11 -2.59 10.16
C LYS A 33 -14.05 -3.66 10.43
N VAL A 34 -12.80 -3.27 10.70
CA VAL A 34 -11.73 -4.19 11.10
C VAL A 34 -12.10 -4.92 12.41
N PHE A 35 -12.60 -4.21 13.43
CA PHE A 35 -13.03 -4.86 14.69
C PHE A 35 -14.18 -5.84 14.47
N GLU A 36 -15.18 -5.46 13.69
CA GLU A 36 -16.31 -6.34 13.38
C GLU A 36 -15.84 -7.63 12.70
N ILE A 37 -14.91 -7.52 11.75
CA ILE A 37 -14.34 -8.67 11.03
C ILE A 37 -13.53 -9.54 11.99
N GLY A 38 -12.75 -8.92 12.89
CA GLY A 38 -11.96 -9.61 13.90
C GLY A 38 -12.85 -10.43 14.83
N GLU A 39 -13.90 -9.82 15.38
CA GLU A 39 -14.88 -10.51 16.22
C GLU A 39 -15.60 -11.62 15.43
N SER A 40 -16.04 -11.34 14.22
CA SER A 40 -16.73 -12.31 13.37
C SER A 40 -15.84 -13.50 13.00
N CYS A 41 -14.53 -13.30 12.86
CA CYS A 41 -13.56 -14.36 12.62
C CYS A 41 -13.38 -15.24 13.87
N ARG A 42 -13.17 -14.61 15.04
CA ARG A 42 -13.00 -15.32 16.33
C ARG A 42 -14.25 -16.09 16.75
N THR A 43 -15.43 -15.65 16.32
CA THR A 43 -16.73 -16.29 16.64
C THR A 43 -17.28 -17.16 15.51
N ALA A 44 -16.49 -17.38 14.44
CA ALA A 44 -16.89 -18.14 13.25
C ALA A 44 -18.18 -17.65 12.54
N LYS A 45 -18.59 -16.40 12.76
CA LYS A 45 -19.73 -15.75 12.10
C LYS A 45 -19.48 -15.47 10.61
N ILE A 46 -18.22 -15.26 10.20
CA ILE A 46 -17.82 -14.99 8.81
C ILE A 46 -16.85 -16.05 8.27
N GLY A 47 -17.05 -16.52 7.04
CA GLY A 47 -16.12 -17.47 6.40
C GLY A 47 -14.89 -16.81 5.77
N CYS A 48 -13.78 -17.54 5.62
CA CYS A 48 -12.55 -17.02 5.00
C CYS A 48 -12.74 -16.47 3.58
N VAL A 49 -13.60 -17.10 2.77
CA VAL A 49 -13.90 -16.64 1.40
C VAL A 49 -14.62 -15.29 1.41
N GLU A 50 -15.60 -15.14 2.30
CA GLU A 50 -16.38 -13.91 2.45
C GLU A 50 -15.50 -12.77 3.00
N CYS A 51 -14.71 -13.05 4.03
CA CYS A 51 -13.71 -12.14 4.58
C CYS A 51 -12.75 -11.64 3.48
N LYS A 52 -12.19 -12.56 2.66
CA LYS A 52 -11.33 -12.21 1.52
C LYS A 52 -12.02 -11.32 0.48
N LYS A 53 -13.31 -11.52 0.20
CA LYS A 53 -14.08 -10.68 -0.72
C LYS A 53 -14.27 -9.26 -0.18
N ILE A 54 -14.48 -9.10 1.13
CA ILE A 54 -14.54 -7.78 1.77
C ILE A 54 -13.18 -7.09 1.64
N MET A 55 -12.10 -7.76 2.04
CA MET A 55 -10.74 -7.24 1.95
C MET A 55 -10.38 -6.81 0.53
N ALA A 56 -10.63 -7.69 -0.45
CA ALA A 56 -10.26 -7.45 -1.84
C ALA A 56 -10.99 -6.24 -2.44
N ARG A 57 -12.26 -6.00 -2.07
CA ARG A 57 -12.99 -4.81 -2.51
C ARG A 57 -12.33 -3.55 -1.98
N ASN A 58 -12.09 -3.49 -0.67
CA ASN A 58 -11.46 -2.33 -0.04
C ASN A 58 -10.04 -2.08 -0.59
N LEU A 59 -9.27 -3.14 -0.85
CA LEU A 59 -7.96 -3.05 -1.50
C LEU A 59 -8.07 -2.49 -2.93
N VAL A 60 -9.03 -2.95 -3.72
CA VAL A 60 -9.26 -2.43 -5.07
C VAL A 60 -9.64 -0.96 -5.00
N ASP A 61 -10.61 -0.59 -4.16
CA ASP A 61 -11.08 0.78 -4.01
C ASP A 61 -9.95 1.72 -3.60
N ALA A 62 -9.11 1.31 -2.63
CA ALA A 62 -7.94 2.07 -2.21
C ALA A 62 -6.87 2.21 -3.31
N LEU A 63 -6.72 1.20 -4.19
CA LEU A 63 -5.71 1.20 -5.25
C LEU A 63 -6.18 1.83 -6.57
N THR A 64 -7.48 1.98 -6.78
CA THR A 64 -8.06 2.53 -8.02
C THR A 64 -7.53 3.92 -8.36
N PRO A 65 -7.47 4.91 -7.44
CA PRO A 65 -6.96 6.24 -7.77
C PRO A 65 -5.50 6.23 -8.26
N TYR A 66 -4.67 5.35 -7.69
CA TYR A 66 -3.28 5.20 -8.11
C TYR A 66 -3.17 4.53 -9.48
N ARG A 67 -4.00 3.51 -9.75
CA ARG A 67 -4.04 2.85 -11.06
C ARG A 67 -4.49 3.82 -12.14
N ASP A 68 -5.50 4.63 -11.87
CA ASP A 68 -5.99 5.65 -12.78
C ASP A 68 -4.88 6.67 -13.06
N LYS A 69 -4.19 7.16 -12.01
CA LYS A 69 -3.08 8.10 -12.20
C LYS A 69 -1.91 7.49 -12.98
N ILE A 70 -1.58 6.22 -12.75
CA ILE A 70 -0.56 5.51 -13.53
C ILE A 70 -0.98 5.44 -14.99
N ASN A 71 -2.24 5.10 -15.28
CA ASN A 71 -2.75 5.02 -16.65
C ASN A 71 -2.72 6.38 -17.35
N GLU A 72 -3.07 7.46 -16.66
CA GLU A 72 -2.93 8.84 -17.16
C GLU A 72 -1.47 9.15 -17.54
N LEU A 73 -0.53 8.88 -16.64
CA LEU A 73 0.90 9.14 -16.88
C LEU A 73 1.47 8.27 -18.00
N LEU A 74 1.04 7.02 -18.11
CA LEU A 74 1.45 6.12 -19.20
C LEU A 74 0.88 6.56 -20.56
N ALA A 75 -0.26 7.25 -20.59
CA ALA A 75 -0.81 7.82 -21.81
C ALA A 75 0.03 9.01 -22.32
N SER A 76 0.83 9.65 -21.47
CA SER A 76 1.69 10.79 -21.81
C SER A 76 3.13 10.60 -21.33
N LYS A 77 3.95 9.91 -22.14
CA LYS A 77 5.39 9.74 -21.85
C LYS A 77 6.12 11.08 -21.67
N HIS A 78 5.71 12.12 -22.40
CA HIS A 78 6.30 13.46 -22.31
C HIS A 78 6.12 14.08 -20.92
N GLU A 79 4.94 13.94 -20.31
CA GLU A 79 4.67 14.48 -18.97
C GLU A 79 5.62 13.87 -17.92
N VAL A 80 5.87 12.56 -18.01
CA VAL A 80 6.80 11.86 -17.13
C VAL A 80 8.23 12.36 -17.32
N GLU A 81 8.68 12.52 -18.58
CA GLU A 81 10.01 13.03 -18.90
C GLU A 81 10.20 14.48 -18.41
N GLU A 82 9.16 15.31 -18.51
CA GLU A 82 9.19 16.68 -18.03
C GLU A 82 9.31 16.75 -16.50
N ILE A 83 8.52 15.96 -15.77
CA ILE A 83 8.59 15.87 -14.30
C ILE A 83 10.02 15.47 -13.87
N LEU A 84 10.61 14.47 -14.52
CA LEU A 84 11.97 14.01 -14.24
C LEU A 84 13.01 15.10 -14.56
N SER A 85 12.88 15.77 -15.70
CA SER A 85 13.78 16.86 -16.11
C SER A 85 13.76 18.02 -15.11
N GLN A 86 12.56 18.42 -14.67
CA GLN A 86 12.40 19.47 -13.66
C GLN A 86 13.02 19.05 -12.32
N GLY A 87 12.81 17.81 -11.87
CA GLY A 87 13.42 17.27 -10.67
C GLY A 87 14.96 17.26 -10.74
N ASN A 88 15.50 16.83 -11.88
CA ASN A 88 16.94 16.81 -12.14
C ASN A 88 17.54 18.22 -12.10
N ASN A 89 16.87 19.22 -12.66
CA ASN A 89 17.34 20.61 -12.65
C ASN A 89 17.39 21.17 -11.22
N LYS A 90 16.35 20.92 -10.41
CA LYS A 90 16.31 21.32 -8.99
C LYS A 90 17.44 20.65 -8.21
N ALA A 91 17.57 19.34 -8.32
CA ALA A 91 18.62 18.58 -7.63
C ALA A 91 20.02 19.02 -8.07
N ARG A 92 20.23 19.30 -9.36
CA ARG A 92 21.51 19.78 -9.90
C ARG A 92 21.89 21.15 -9.35
N SER A 93 20.93 22.04 -9.13
CA SER A 93 21.19 23.35 -8.52
C SER A 93 21.76 23.19 -7.11
N VAL A 94 21.09 22.39 -6.27
CA VAL A 94 21.52 22.12 -4.89
C VAL A 94 22.88 21.43 -4.88
N ALA A 95 23.07 20.42 -5.73
CA ALA A 95 24.33 19.70 -5.82
C ALA A 95 25.50 20.59 -6.26
N LYS A 96 25.27 21.57 -7.15
CA LYS A 96 26.29 22.55 -7.54
C LYS A 96 26.74 23.40 -6.36
N GLU A 97 25.79 23.99 -5.64
CA GLU A 97 26.06 24.81 -4.45
C GLU A 97 26.86 24.02 -3.40
N THR A 98 26.42 22.80 -3.09
CA THR A 98 27.15 21.91 -2.16
C THR A 98 28.58 21.64 -2.65
N MET A 99 28.76 21.37 -3.95
CA MET A 99 30.08 21.06 -4.48
C MET A 99 30.98 22.30 -4.61
N GLU A 100 30.43 23.51 -4.71
CA GLU A 100 31.20 24.76 -4.60
C GLU A 100 31.76 24.92 -3.19
N GLU A 101 30.94 24.68 -2.17
CA GLU A 101 31.39 24.69 -0.77
C GLU A 101 32.47 23.63 -0.53
N VAL A 102 32.25 22.39 -0.98
CA VAL A 102 33.23 21.30 -0.85
C VAL A 102 34.57 21.70 -1.48
N ARG A 103 34.56 22.21 -2.71
CA ARG A 103 35.78 22.62 -3.43
C ARG A 103 36.52 23.73 -2.69
N SER A 104 35.80 24.76 -2.23
CA SER A 104 36.35 25.83 -1.42
C SER A 104 37.02 25.32 -0.14
N ARG A 105 36.46 24.33 0.54
CA ARG A 105 37.01 23.75 1.77
C ARG A 105 38.25 22.87 1.55
N ILE A 106 38.35 22.21 0.40
CA ILE A 106 39.48 21.32 0.07
C ILE A 106 40.57 22.00 -0.77
N GLY A 107 40.42 23.29 -1.07
CA GLY A 107 41.42 24.08 -1.80
C GLY A 107 41.43 23.83 -3.31
N LEU A 108 40.27 23.48 -3.90
CA LEU A 108 40.04 23.37 -5.34
C LEU A 108 39.12 24.47 -5.86
#